data_AF-T1ENY8-F1
#
_entry.id   AF-T1ENY8-F1
#
_cell.length_a   1.000
_cell.length_b   1.000
_cell.length_c   1.000
_cell.angle_alpha   90.00
_cell.angle_beta   90.00
_cell.angle_gamma   90.00
#
_symmetry.space_group_name_H-M   'P 1'
#
loop_
_entity.id
_entity.type
_entity.pdbx_description
1 polymer ?
#
loop_
_entity_poly.entity_id
_entity_poly.type
_entity_poly.pdbx_seq_one_letter_code
_entity_poly.pdbx_strand_id
1 'polypeptide(L)'
;MITIISGFLSFYGIIVLVKASCFEKFKEGSICFCSCEKPAESLMFSELSYERAFVRCSLWCVQTSGCVAYNFWKSSYQCQLFNRTLKKFSVVPDCQYYFKKASYKSTLWVTVDDAIAEFYVNGNNISVALSFPYASDWKVADSYNVSKYLHVIAVKSHNIDGAGGLVFGSSDNYIQSNTTWKCTPTLYDGWYKINYNDTFWPAAAIGTMETVYRLSPTNLATGHWIVNQNNCGDCAVDFYCRKNLTELVAVKNCQNN
;
A
#
# COMPACT_ATOMS: atom_id res chain seq x y z
N MET A 1 -50.54 -4.86 13.45
CA MET A 1 -51.58 -4.79 12.41
C MET A 1 -51.35 -3.53 11.59
N ILE A 2 -50.44 -3.61 10.62
CA ILE A 2 -50.51 -2.93 9.32
C ILE A 2 -49.93 -3.97 8.37
N THR A 3 -50.80 -4.45 7.48
CA THR A 3 -50.52 -5.45 6.46
C THR A 3 -50.32 -4.70 5.16
N ILE A 4 -49.17 -4.88 4.52
CA ILE A 4 -48.98 -4.57 3.10
C ILE A 4 -48.42 -5.84 2.47
N ILE A 5 -49.22 -6.46 1.61
CA ILE A 5 -48.82 -7.56 0.73
C ILE A 5 -48.93 -7.03 -0.70
N SER A 6 -47.81 -7.01 -1.41
CA SER A 6 -47.78 -7.08 -2.87
C SER A 6 -46.59 -7.97 -3.24
N GLY A 7 -46.88 -9.20 -3.63
CA GLY A 7 -45.88 -10.23 -3.89
C GLY A 7 -45.23 -10.10 -5.26
N PHE A 8 -43.99 -10.56 -5.37
CA PHE A 8 -43.42 -11.24 -6.53
C PHE A 8 -42.13 -11.95 -6.08
N LEU A 9 -42.09 -13.28 -6.25
CA LEU A 9 -40.91 -14.17 -6.20
C LEU A 9 -40.01 -14.08 -4.95
N SER A 10 -40.42 -14.80 -3.91
CA SER A 10 -39.61 -15.13 -2.74
C SER A 10 -38.47 -16.11 -3.09
N PHE A 11 -37.30 -15.61 -3.49
CA PHE A 11 -36.04 -16.29 -3.20
C PHE A 11 -35.77 -16.14 -1.70
N TYR A 12 -36.16 -17.12 -0.88
CA TYR A 12 -35.63 -17.27 0.46
C TYR A 12 -34.16 -17.68 0.34
N GLY A 13 -33.28 -16.71 0.12
CA GLY A 13 -31.85 -16.89 0.35
C GLY A 13 -31.66 -17.05 1.86
N ILE A 14 -31.43 -18.28 2.31
CA ILE A 14 -30.96 -18.53 3.68
C ILE A 14 -29.59 -17.84 3.81
N ILE A 15 -29.56 -16.69 4.49
CA ILE A 15 -28.30 -16.07 4.89
C ILE A 15 -27.78 -16.87 6.08
N VAL A 16 -26.98 -17.91 5.78
CA VAL A 16 -26.22 -18.61 6.82
C VAL A 16 -25.12 -17.66 7.29
N LEU A 17 -25.28 -17.11 8.50
CA LEU A 17 -24.22 -16.41 9.21
C LEU A 17 -23.18 -17.42 9.67
N VAL A 18 -22.24 -17.74 8.79
CA VAL A 18 -21.08 -18.58 9.10
C VAL A 18 -20.14 -17.78 10.00
N LYS A 19 -19.74 -18.35 11.15
CA LYS A 19 -18.68 -17.81 12.02
C LYS A 19 -17.40 -17.65 11.20
N ALA A 20 -17.05 -16.40 10.91
CA ALA A 20 -15.92 -16.04 10.06
C ALA A 20 -14.56 -16.42 10.66
N SER A 21 -13.77 -17.21 9.93
CA SER A 21 -12.36 -17.45 10.26
C SER A 21 -11.46 -16.83 9.18
N CYS A 22 -10.74 -15.77 9.51
CA CYS A 22 -9.67 -15.24 8.66
C CYS A 22 -8.43 -16.15 8.73
N PHE A 23 -7.60 -16.14 7.69
CA PHE A 23 -6.33 -16.88 7.68
C PHE A 23 -5.33 -16.30 8.68
N GLU A 24 -5.28 -14.97 8.80
CA GLU A 24 -4.59 -14.23 9.85
C GLU A 24 -5.30 -12.89 10.05
N LYS A 25 -5.40 -12.43 11.30
CA LYS A 25 -5.97 -11.12 11.67
C LYS A 25 -4.87 -10.30 12.32
N PHE A 26 -4.69 -9.06 11.88
CA PHE A 26 -3.93 -8.09 12.66
C PHE A 26 -4.68 -6.75 12.72
N LYS A 27 -4.39 -5.98 13.77
CA LYS A 27 -5.10 -4.74 14.10
C LYS A 27 -4.10 -3.60 14.20
N GLU A 28 -4.42 -2.47 13.58
CA GLU A 28 -3.69 -1.21 13.76
C GLU A 28 -4.70 -0.08 14.00
N GLY A 29 -4.65 0.47 15.22
CA GLY A 29 -5.68 1.40 15.68
C GLY A 29 -7.07 0.74 15.66
N SER A 30 -8.01 1.32 14.91
CA SER A 30 -9.38 0.84 14.76
C SER A 30 -9.62 -0.04 13.52
N ILE A 31 -8.58 -0.32 12.72
CA ILE A 31 -8.72 -1.03 11.45
C ILE A 31 -8.23 -2.48 11.62
N CYS A 32 -9.04 -3.41 11.10
CA CYS A 32 -8.72 -4.83 11.07
C CYS A 32 -8.33 -5.23 9.64
N PHE A 33 -7.22 -5.95 9.54
CA PHE A 33 -6.74 -6.51 8.29
C PHE A 33 -6.92 -8.03 8.33
N CYS A 34 -7.44 -8.61 7.25
CA CYS A 34 -7.46 -10.07 7.05
C CYS A 34 -6.70 -10.43 5.77
N SER A 35 -5.77 -11.37 5.87
CA SER A 35 -5.05 -11.83 4.69
C SER A 35 -5.89 -12.79 3.85
N CYS A 36 -5.92 -12.60 2.52
CA CYS A 36 -6.48 -13.52 1.53
C CYS A 36 -5.42 -14.00 0.53
N GLU A 37 -5.75 -15.04 -0.25
CA GLU A 37 -4.96 -15.45 -1.42
C GLU A 37 -4.96 -14.37 -2.52
N LYS A 38 -4.08 -14.53 -3.53
CA LYS A 38 -3.99 -13.59 -4.66
C LYS A 38 -5.36 -13.42 -5.32
N PRO A 39 -5.69 -12.19 -5.76
CA PRO A 39 -6.87 -11.98 -6.58
C PRO A 39 -6.77 -12.77 -7.87
N ALA A 40 -7.91 -13.25 -8.34
CA ALA A 40 -8.03 -13.89 -9.64
C ALA A 40 -8.01 -12.85 -10.76
N GLU A 41 -8.79 -11.78 -10.57
CA GLU A 41 -9.09 -10.78 -11.59
C GLU A 41 -9.35 -9.42 -10.93
N SER A 42 -9.07 -8.32 -11.64
CA SER A 42 -9.42 -6.97 -11.20
C SER A 42 -9.94 -6.10 -12.35
N LEU A 43 -10.94 -5.27 -12.10
CA LEU A 43 -11.55 -4.34 -13.05
C LEU A 43 -11.73 -2.94 -12.43
N MET A 44 -11.74 -1.91 -13.27
CA MET A 44 -12.09 -0.54 -12.91
C MET A 44 -13.43 -0.16 -13.53
N PHE A 45 -14.29 0.53 -12.76
CA PHE A 45 -15.60 1.00 -13.21
C PHE A 45 -15.71 2.52 -13.19
N SER A 46 -14.69 3.22 -13.72
CA SER A 46 -14.56 4.68 -13.66
C SER A 46 -15.68 5.48 -14.34
N GLU A 47 -16.47 4.86 -15.22
CA GLU A 47 -17.60 5.49 -15.91
C GLU A 47 -18.95 5.33 -15.18
N LEU A 48 -18.98 4.56 -14.10
CA LEU A 48 -20.21 4.27 -13.36
C LEU A 48 -20.32 5.13 -12.09
N SER A 49 -21.55 5.43 -11.68
CA SER A 49 -21.78 5.94 -10.31
C SER A 49 -21.35 4.89 -9.28
N TYR A 50 -21.07 5.32 -8.05
CA TYR A 50 -20.66 4.44 -6.96
C TYR A 50 -21.59 3.23 -6.80
N GLU A 51 -22.89 3.47 -6.76
CA GLU A 51 -23.91 2.43 -6.55
C GLU A 51 -23.90 1.44 -7.71
N ARG A 52 -23.77 1.93 -8.95
CA ARG A 52 -23.72 1.09 -10.14
C ARG A 52 -22.43 0.28 -10.22
N ALA A 53 -21.30 0.90 -9.90
CA ALA A 53 -20.00 0.25 -9.85
C ALA A 53 -19.97 -0.87 -8.78
N PHE A 54 -20.55 -0.61 -7.60
CA PHE A 54 -20.66 -1.59 -6.53
C PHE A 54 -21.55 -2.79 -6.92
N VAL A 55 -22.74 -2.52 -7.46
CA VAL A 55 -23.65 -3.58 -7.95
C VAL A 55 -22.99 -4.37 -9.08
N ARG A 56 -22.25 -3.70 -9.97
CA ARG A 56 -21.53 -4.36 -11.06
C ARG A 56 -20.42 -5.28 -10.55
N CYS A 57 -19.67 -4.84 -9.54
CA CYS A 57 -18.65 -5.67 -8.89
C CYS A 57 -19.28 -6.92 -8.24
N SER A 58 -20.42 -6.74 -7.57
CA SER A 58 -21.18 -7.84 -6.98
C SER A 58 -21.65 -8.84 -8.04
N LEU A 59 -22.24 -8.34 -9.12
CA LEU A 59 -22.72 -9.15 -10.23
C LEU A 59 -21.59 -9.90 -10.93
N TRP A 60 -20.45 -9.23 -11.10
CA TRP A 60 -19.28 -9.83 -11.73
C TRP A 60 -18.79 -11.03 -10.92
N CYS A 61 -18.71 -10.92 -9.58
CA CYS A 61 -18.39 -12.09 -8.76
C CYS A 61 -19.43 -13.21 -8.94
N VAL A 62 -20.73 -12.90 -8.93
CA VAL A 62 -21.78 -13.92 -9.14
C VAL A 62 -21.67 -14.62 -10.50
N GLN A 63 -21.24 -13.90 -11.53
CA GLN A 63 -21.09 -14.43 -12.90
C GLN A 63 -19.76 -15.16 -13.13
N THR A 64 -18.73 -14.85 -12.34
CA THR A 64 -17.41 -15.47 -12.45
C THR A 64 -17.40 -16.83 -11.74
N SER A 65 -17.27 -17.89 -12.52
CA SER A 65 -17.15 -19.26 -11.99
C SER A 65 -15.98 -19.35 -11.00
N GLY A 66 -16.27 -19.84 -9.80
CA GLY A 66 -15.28 -19.96 -8.73
C GLY A 66 -15.11 -18.71 -7.88
N CYS A 67 -15.74 -17.56 -8.21
CA CYS A 67 -15.66 -16.40 -7.32
C CYS A 67 -16.30 -16.70 -5.96
N VAL A 68 -15.53 -16.44 -4.91
CA VAL A 68 -15.91 -16.70 -3.51
C VAL A 68 -16.00 -15.42 -2.68
N ALA A 69 -15.35 -14.36 -3.13
CA ALA A 69 -15.37 -13.03 -2.53
C ALA A 69 -14.96 -11.97 -3.55
N TYR A 70 -15.26 -10.71 -3.25
CA TYR A 70 -14.75 -9.57 -3.98
C TYR A 70 -14.42 -8.41 -3.04
N ASN A 71 -13.48 -7.57 -3.46
CA ASN A 71 -13.26 -6.23 -2.91
C ASN A 71 -13.88 -5.20 -3.86
N PHE A 72 -14.52 -4.16 -3.31
CA PHE A 72 -14.97 -2.99 -4.07
C PHE A 72 -14.52 -1.69 -3.40
N TRP A 73 -14.07 -0.74 -4.22
CA TRP A 73 -13.32 0.42 -3.77
C TRP A 73 -14.01 1.72 -4.16
N LYS A 74 -14.56 2.43 -3.16
CA LYS A 74 -15.37 3.64 -3.39
C LYS A 74 -14.60 4.77 -4.09
N SER A 75 -13.33 4.97 -3.74
CA SER A 75 -12.52 6.08 -4.23
C SER A 75 -12.01 5.89 -5.66
N SER A 76 -11.75 4.64 -6.06
CA SER A 76 -11.21 4.29 -7.39
C SER A 76 -12.22 3.59 -8.29
N TYR A 77 -13.41 3.26 -7.77
CA TYR A 77 -14.43 2.42 -8.43
C TYR A 77 -13.88 1.08 -8.91
N GLN A 78 -12.82 0.61 -8.27
CA GLN A 78 -12.14 -0.61 -8.66
C GLN A 78 -12.81 -1.81 -7.96
N CYS A 79 -12.78 -2.96 -8.61
CA CYS A 79 -13.29 -4.23 -8.15
C CYS A 79 -12.23 -5.32 -8.31
N GLN A 80 -12.16 -6.26 -7.37
CA GLN A 80 -11.19 -7.35 -7.39
C GLN A 80 -11.86 -8.63 -6.91
N LEU A 81 -11.76 -9.70 -7.70
CA LEU A 81 -12.38 -10.99 -7.43
C LEU A 81 -11.37 -12.00 -6.86
N PHE A 82 -11.86 -12.93 -6.06
CA PHE A 82 -11.10 -14.05 -5.52
C PHE A 82 -11.79 -15.36 -5.94
N ASN A 83 -11.06 -16.30 -6.58
CA ASN A 83 -11.66 -17.47 -7.24
C ASN A 83 -11.32 -18.84 -6.63
N ARG A 84 -10.62 -18.88 -5.49
CA ARG A 84 -10.19 -20.14 -4.85
C ARG A 84 -11.06 -20.48 -3.68
N THR A 85 -11.61 -21.69 -3.66
CA THR A 85 -12.44 -22.22 -2.58
C THR A 85 -11.62 -22.40 -1.30
N LEU A 86 -11.49 -21.35 -0.48
CA LEU A 86 -11.10 -21.56 0.91
C LEU A 86 -12.22 -22.34 1.58
N LYS A 87 -11.87 -23.31 2.43
CA LYS A 87 -12.83 -24.08 3.23
C LYS A 87 -13.73 -23.21 4.12
N LYS A 88 -13.43 -21.92 4.27
CA LYS A 88 -14.25 -20.92 4.96
C LYS A 88 -13.99 -19.53 4.35
N PHE A 89 -14.83 -19.09 3.42
CA PHE A 89 -15.05 -17.67 3.22
C PHE A 89 -16.18 -17.21 4.13
N SER A 90 -15.99 -16.06 4.75
CA SER A 90 -17.07 -15.35 5.40
C SER A 90 -16.85 -13.88 5.11
N VAL A 91 -17.91 -13.24 4.64
CA VAL A 91 -17.97 -11.79 4.55
C VAL A 91 -17.86 -11.28 5.97
N VAL A 92 -16.74 -10.61 6.28
CA VAL A 92 -16.60 -9.85 7.52
C VAL A 92 -16.87 -8.41 7.13
N PRO A 93 -18.04 -7.85 7.50
CA PRO A 93 -18.27 -6.42 7.36
C PRO A 93 -17.08 -5.67 7.94
N ASP A 94 -16.62 -4.63 7.24
CA ASP A 94 -15.62 -3.70 7.74
C ASP A 94 -14.19 -4.29 7.91
N CYS A 95 -13.90 -5.40 7.23
CA CYS A 95 -12.57 -6.01 7.18
C CYS A 95 -11.87 -5.76 5.83
N GLN A 96 -10.61 -5.33 5.86
CA GLN A 96 -9.82 -5.14 4.63
C GLN A 96 -9.09 -6.43 4.28
N TYR A 97 -9.43 -7.01 3.12
CA TYR A 97 -8.73 -8.15 2.57
C TYR A 97 -7.47 -7.68 1.85
N TYR A 98 -6.30 -8.14 2.27
CA TYR A 98 -5.03 -7.84 1.62
C TYR A 98 -4.32 -9.13 1.24
N PHE A 99 -3.50 -9.07 0.20
CA PHE A 99 -2.70 -10.21 -0.20
C PHE A 99 -1.47 -10.34 0.71
N LYS A 100 -1.39 -11.45 1.46
CA LYS A 100 -0.20 -11.81 2.22
C LYS A 100 0.76 -12.57 1.31
N LYS A 101 1.69 -11.83 0.69
CA LYS A 101 2.82 -12.44 0.00
C LYS A 101 3.78 -13.01 1.07
N ALA A 102 4.35 -14.20 0.82
CA ALA A 102 5.12 -14.98 1.80
C ALA A 102 6.20 -14.14 2.52
N SER A 103 6.58 -14.55 3.73
CA SER A 103 7.56 -13.85 4.58
C SER A 103 8.82 -13.49 3.79
N TYR A 104 9.03 -12.21 3.56
CA TYR A 104 10.23 -11.69 2.90
C TYR A 104 11.33 -11.52 3.93
N LYS A 105 12.25 -12.49 4.00
CA LYS A 105 13.61 -12.14 4.43
C LYS A 105 14.25 -11.44 3.24
N SER A 106 14.21 -10.12 3.24
CA SER A 106 14.86 -9.30 2.23
C SER A 106 15.66 -8.20 2.91
N THR A 107 16.80 -7.90 2.31
CA THR A 107 17.60 -6.74 2.66
C THR A 107 17.11 -5.58 1.82
N LEU A 108 16.71 -4.50 2.48
CA LEU A 108 16.43 -3.22 1.85
C LEU A 108 17.74 -2.46 1.73
N TRP A 109 17.92 -1.76 0.64
CA TRP A 109 18.99 -0.79 0.45
C TRP A 109 18.38 0.58 0.25
N VAL A 110 19.03 1.58 0.84
CA VAL A 110 18.58 2.97 0.76
C VAL A 110 19.80 3.87 0.72
N THR A 111 19.71 4.91 -0.10
CA THR A 111 20.61 6.06 -0.05
C THR A 111 19.81 7.29 -0.39
N VAL A 112 20.22 8.42 0.16
CA VAL A 112 19.57 9.71 -0.08
C VAL A 112 20.63 10.79 -0.18
N ASP A 113 20.29 11.85 -0.87
CA ASP A 113 21.06 13.09 -0.91
C ASP A 113 20.15 14.21 -0.39
N ASP A 114 20.43 14.87 0.74
CA ASP A 114 21.68 14.78 1.55
C ASP A 114 21.63 13.80 2.73
N ALA A 115 20.50 13.69 3.43
CA ALA A 115 20.43 12.91 4.67
C ALA A 115 19.10 12.18 4.92
N ILE A 116 19.17 10.96 5.45
CA ILE A 116 17.99 10.24 5.96
C ILE A 116 17.64 10.85 7.32
N ALA A 117 16.50 11.52 7.40
CA ALA A 117 16.05 12.13 8.65
C ALA A 117 15.22 11.15 9.48
N GLU A 118 14.32 10.40 8.84
CA GLU A 118 13.48 9.41 9.51
C GLU A 118 13.23 8.20 8.59
N PHE A 119 13.16 7.00 9.19
CA PHE A 119 12.92 5.76 8.45
C PHE A 119 11.92 4.88 9.19
N TYR A 120 10.93 4.37 8.46
CA TYR A 120 9.84 3.60 9.03
C TYR A 120 9.57 2.32 8.24
N VAL A 121 9.34 1.26 9.01
CA VAL A 121 8.92 -0.05 8.50
C VAL A 121 7.64 -0.45 9.21
N ASN A 122 6.54 -0.61 8.46
CA ASN A 122 5.23 -0.96 8.99
C ASN A 122 4.76 -0.03 10.13
N GLY A 123 4.98 1.28 9.98
CA GLY A 123 4.64 2.26 11.00
C GLY A 123 5.61 2.33 12.19
N ASN A 124 6.60 1.44 12.30
CA ASN A 124 7.58 1.47 13.39
C ASN A 124 8.77 2.34 13.00
N ASN A 125 9.14 3.26 13.89
CA ASN A 125 10.33 4.09 13.74
C ASN A 125 11.59 3.23 13.88
N ILE A 126 12.44 3.23 12.86
CA ILE A 126 13.75 2.61 12.87
C ILE A 126 14.78 3.69 13.15
N SER A 127 15.54 3.53 14.23
CA SER A 127 16.54 4.51 14.65
C SER A 127 17.59 4.70 13.57
N VAL A 128 17.60 5.87 12.93
CA VAL A 128 18.52 6.18 11.83
C VAL A 128 19.97 6.09 12.29
N ALA A 129 20.30 6.78 13.40
CA ALA A 129 21.64 6.82 13.96
C ALA A 129 22.23 5.44 14.33
N LEU A 130 21.38 4.42 14.52
CA LEU A 130 21.83 3.07 14.89
C LEU A 130 21.83 2.10 13.71
N SER A 131 21.01 2.37 12.68
CA SER A 131 20.72 1.42 11.60
C SER A 131 21.34 1.83 10.26
N PHE A 132 21.66 3.12 10.10
CA PHE A 132 22.08 3.72 8.84
C PHE A 132 23.36 4.55 9.06
N PRO A 133 24.54 3.91 9.19
CA PRO A 133 25.82 4.61 9.39
C PRO A 133 26.20 5.55 8.24
N TYR A 134 25.67 5.35 7.04
CA TYR A 134 25.90 6.19 5.86
C TYR A 134 24.71 7.09 5.54
N ALA A 135 23.86 7.38 6.54
CA ALA A 135 22.63 8.15 6.36
C ALA A 135 22.83 9.55 5.77
N SER A 136 24.05 10.10 5.80
CA SER A 136 24.42 11.40 5.22
C SER A 136 25.51 11.30 4.15
N ASP A 137 25.74 10.11 3.59
CA ASP A 137 26.68 9.88 2.50
C ASP A 137 25.97 9.17 1.35
N TRP A 138 25.47 9.96 0.40
CA TRP A 138 24.70 9.45 -0.74
C TRP A 138 25.46 8.44 -1.60
N LYS A 139 26.80 8.43 -1.55
CA LYS A 139 27.66 7.54 -2.34
C LYS A 139 27.68 6.12 -1.81
N VAL A 140 27.27 5.90 -0.57
CA VAL A 140 27.26 4.58 0.08
C VAL A 140 25.86 4.25 0.53
N ALA A 141 25.30 3.18 -0.05
CA ALA A 141 24.00 2.71 0.38
C ALA A 141 24.07 2.06 1.76
N ASP A 142 23.14 2.43 2.63
CA ASP A 142 22.88 1.65 3.81
C ASP A 142 21.99 0.44 3.51
N SER A 143 21.96 -0.51 4.44
CA SER A 143 21.13 -1.70 4.35
C SER A 143 20.31 -1.94 5.60
N TYR A 144 19.10 -2.48 5.44
CA TYR A 144 18.24 -2.85 6.55
C TYR A 144 17.56 -4.19 6.30
N ASN A 145 17.72 -5.13 7.23
CA ASN A 145 17.14 -6.46 7.11
C ASN A 145 15.71 -6.48 7.64
N VAL A 146 14.77 -6.83 6.77
CA VAL A 146 13.37 -7.01 7.15
C VAL A 146 13.17 -8.44 7.62
N SER A 147 12.73 -8.59 8.87
CA SER A 147 12.49 -9.89 9.52
C SER A 147 11.03 -10.36 9.47
N LYS A 148 10.12 -9.50 8.99
CA LYS A 148 8.66 -9.70 8.99
C LYS A 148 8.06 -9.28 7.65
N TYR A 149 6.74 -9.44 7.52
CA TYR A 149 5.98 -8.93 6.38
C TYR A 149 6.14 -7.43 6.22
N LEU A 150 6.16 -6.94 4.99
CA LEU A 150 6.33 -5.53 4.66
C LEU A 150 5.04 -5.00 4.04
N HIS A 151 4.43 -4.02 4.69
CA HIS A 151 3.16 -3.38 4.29
C HIS A 151 3.43 -1.97 3.79
N VAL A 152 4.21 -1.20 4.56
CA VAL A 152 4.61 0.16 4.18
C VAL A 152 6.09 0.39 4.50
N ILE A 153 6.76 1.07 3.59
CA ILE A 153 8.03 1.75 3.85
C ILE A 153 7.77 3.25 3.76
N ALA A 154 8.33 3.99 4.71
CA ALA A 154 8.25 5.45 4.75
C ALA A 154 9.63 6.02 5.05
N VAL A 155 10.10 6.95 4.22
CA VAL A 155 11.40 7.60 4.36
C VAL A 155 11.20 9.10 4.32
N LYS A 156 11.70 9.79 5.34
CA LYS A 156 11.87 11.24 5.32
C LYS A 156 13.33 11.51 5.01
N SER A 157 13.56 12.24 3.94
CA SER A 157 14.88 12.69 3.55
C SER A 157 14.95 14.21 3.67
N HIS A 158 16.14 14.71 3.95
CA HIS A 158 16.45 16.13 4.05
C HIS A 158 17.49 16.48 2.97
N ASN A 159 17.12 17.40 2.08
CA ASN A 159 18.05 18.06 1.17
C ASN A 159 18.45 19.41 1.77
N ILE A 160 19.73 19.74 1.74
CA ILE A 160 20.32 20.98 2.25
C ILE A 160 20.47 21.98 1.10
N ASP A 161 21.03 21.56 -0.03
CA ASP A 161 21.22 22.38 -1.21
C ASP A 161 21.32 21.51 -2.49
N GLY A 162 21.40 22.13 -3.65
CA GLY A 162 21.63 21.41 -4.91
C GLY A 162 20.54 20.37 -5.25
N ALA A 163 20.94 19.38 -6.05
CA ALA A 163 20.07 18.31 -6.49
C ALA A 163 20.05 17.17 -5.46
N GLY A 164 18.90 16.95 -4.83
CA GLY A 164 18.69 15.86 -3.90
C GLY A 164 17.93 14.68 -4.47
N GLY A 165 17.75 13.64 -3.64
CA GLY A 165 16.80 12.57 -3.94
C GLY A 165 16.90 11.35 -3.03
N LEU A 166 16.02 10.38 -3.28
CA LEU A 166 16.00 9.08 -2.65
C LEU A 166 16.19 8.01 -3.72
N VAL A 167 17.07 7.06 -3.46
CA VAL A 167 17.13 5.78 -4.16
C VAL A 167 16.86 4.66 -3.17
N PHE A 168 16.08 3.67 -3.59
CA PHE A 168 15.66 2.58 -2.72
C PHE A 168 15.54 1.29 -3.52
N GLY A 169 15.96 0.18 -2.92
CA GLY A 169 15.90 -1.14 -3.54
C GLY A 169 15.71 -2.26 -2.53
N SER A 170 15.29 -3.42 -3.01
CA SER A 170 15.30 -4.66 -2.23
C SER A 170 16.13 -5.74 -2.89
N SER A 171 16.67 -6.66 -2.09
CA SER A 171 17.55 -7.75 -2.52
C SER A 171 16.96 -8.72 -3.53
N ASP A 172 15.64 -8.79 -3.60
CA ASP A 172 14.89 -9.60 -4.56
C ASP A 172 14.39 -8.79 -5.76
N ASN A 173 14.80 -7.52 -5.87
CA ASN A 173 14.35 -6.53 -6.85
C ASN A 173 12.84 -6.26 -6.85
N TYR A 174 12.10 -6.68 -5.82
CA TYR A 174 10.66 -6.50 -5.75
C TYR A 174 10.25 -5.04 -5.49
N ILE A 175 11.06 -4.31 -4.73
CA ILE A 175 10.82 -2.93 -4.36
C ILE A 175 11.95 -2.12 -4.97
N GLN A 176 11.60 -1.22 -5.87
CA GLN A 176 12.53 -0.28 -6.47
C GLN A 176 11.92 1.11 -6.39
N SER A 177 12.74 2.12 -6.08
CA SER A 177 12.36 3.52 -6.20
C SER A 177 12.06 3.83 -7.66
N ASN A 178 10.85 4.32 -7.93
CA ASN A 178 10.39 4.73 -9.25
C ASN A 178 9.11 5.57 -9.08
N THR A 179 8.47 5.95 -10.18
CA THR A 179 7.25 6.78 -10.19
C THR A 179 6.02 6.14 -9.55
N THR A 180 6.08 4.86 -9.13
CA THR A 180 5.01 4.21 -8.35
C THR A 180 5.06 4.54 -6.86
N TRP A 181 6.11 5.20 -6.40
CA TRP A 181 6.20 5.75 -5.06
C TRP A 181 5.37 7.04 -4.95
N LYS A 182 4.99 7.39 -3.72
CA LYS A 182 4.31 8.65 -3.41
C LYS A 182 5.25 9.53 -2.63
N CYS A 183 5.50 10.76 -3.10
CA CYS A 183 6.40 11.69 -2.43
C CYS A 183 5.77 13.08 -2.34
N THR A 184 5.94 13.76 -1.20
CA THR A 184 5.42 15.11 -0.96
C THR A 184 6.41 15.93 -0.13
N PRO A 185 6.51 17.26 -0.30
CA PRO A 185 7.29 18.11 0.59
C PRO A 185 6.52 18.50 1.87
N THR A 186 5.23 18.18 1.94
CA THR A 186 4.37 18.56 3.07
C THR A 186 4.33 17.47 4.12
N LEU A 187 4.60 17.82 5.38
CA LEU A 187 4.42 16.92 6.51
C LEU A 187 2.92 16.69 6.78
N TYR A 188 2.53 15.43 6.89
CA TYR A 188 1.20 15.01 7.35
C TYR A 188 1.34 14.13 8.58
N ASP A 189 0.54 14.38 9.62
CA ASP A 189 0.60 13.54 10.83
C ASP A 189 0.26 12.07 10.51
N GLY A 190 1.05 11.15 11.06
CA GLY A 190 0.88 9.71 10.86
C GLY A 190 1.15 9.20 9.44
N TRP A 191 1.78 9.98 8.55
CA TRP A 191 2.08 9.60 7.16
C TRP A 191 2.77 8.24 7.00
N TYR A 192 3.55 7.84 8.00
CA TYR A 192 4.31 6.59 8.02
C TYR A 192 3.51 5.35 8.45
N LYS A 193 2.27 5.52 8.96
CA LYS A 193 1.41 4.41 9.44
C LYS A 193 0.91 3.55 8.29
N ILE A 194 0.59 2.28 8.54
CA ILE A 194 0.13 1.36 7.47
C ILE A 194 -1.22 1.82 6.94
N ASN A 195 -2.10 2.28 7.83
CA ASN A 195 -3.46 2.71 7.50
C ASN A 195 -3.56 4.15 6.96
N TYR A 196 -2.44 4.84 6.76
CA TYR A 196 -2.45 6.19 6.20
C TYR A 196 -2.89 6.16 4.72
N ASN A 197 -3.80 7.06 4.36
CA ASN A 197 -4.27 7.22 2.98
C ASN A 197 -3.39 8.22 2.23
N ASP A 198 -2.52 7.73 1.34
CA ASP A 198 -1.64 8.53 0.48
C ASP A 198 -2.18 8.72 -0.95
N THR A 199 -3.45 8.40 -1.22
CA THR A 199 -4.03 8.53 -2.58
C THR A 199 -3.98 9.95 -3.14
N PHE A 200 -4.04 10.96 -2.28
CA PHE A 200 -3.94 12.36 -2.66
C PHE A 200 -2.49 12.84 -2.84
N TRP A 201 -1.51 12.03 -2.46
CA TRP A 201 -0.11 12.36 -2.71
C TRP A 201 0.19 12.19 -4.19
N PRO A 202 0.97 13.11 -4.76
CA PRO A 202 1.43 12.94 -6.12
C PRO A 202 2.36 11.72 -6.23
N ALA A 203 2.41 11.16 -7.43
CA ALA A 203 3.47 10.21 -7.78
C ALA A 203 4.84 10.88 -7.64
N ALA A 204 5.83 10.11 -7.21
CA ALA A 204 7.21 10.57 -7.20
C ALA A 204 7.67 10.91 -8.63
N ALA A 205 8.49 11.94 -8.77
CA ALA A 205 9.15 12.27 -10.03
C ALA A 205 10.55 11.65 -10.05
N ILE A 206 11.06 11.38 -11.25
CA ILE A 206 12.47 11.04 -11.44
C ILE A 206 13.28 12.33 -11.28
N GLY A 207 14.21 12.33 -10.33
CA GLY A 207 14.98 13.51 -9.95
C GLY A 207 16.16 13.79 -10.88
N THR A 208 16.70 15.00 -10.79
CA THR A 208 17.88 15.42 -11.57
C THR A 208 19.11 14.56 -11.26
N MET A 209 19.21 14.01 -10.04
CA MET A 209 20.26 13.06 -9.64
C MET A 209 20.37 11.85 -10.59
N GLU A 210 19.26 11.41 -11.20
CA GLU A 210 19.24 10.28 -12.14
C GLU A 210 20.12 10.54 -13.38
N THR A 211 20.19 11.79 -13.85
CA THR A 211 20.96 12.17 -15.04
C THR A 211 22.36 12.63 -14.71
N VAL A 212 22.55 13.31 -13.56
CA VAL A 212 23.84 13.88 -13.16
C VAL A 212 24.77 12.83 -12.54
N TYR A 213 24.23 11.92 -11.72
CA TYR A 213 24.99 10.93 -10.97
C TYR A 213 24.42 9.53 -11.14
N ARG A 214 24.46 9.00 -12.38
CA ARG A 214 24.10 7.60 -12.72
C ARG A 214 24.81 6.51 -11.90
N LEU A 215 25.72 6.88 -11.00
CA LEU A 215 26.39 6.00 -10.07
C LEU A 215 25.52 5.77 -8.84
N SER A 216 24.36 5.14 -9.02
CA SER A 216 23.73 4.47 -7.87
C SER A 216 24.70 3.38 -7.40
N PRO A 217 24.85 3.18 -6.07
CA PRO A 217 25.60 2.03 -5.55
C PRO A 217 25.14 0.75 -6.25
N THR A 218 26.04 -0.20 -6.54
CA THR A 218 25.74 -1.39 -7.36
C THR A 218 24.52 -2.18 -6.89
N ASN A 219 24.24 -2.19 -5.59
CA ASN A 219 23.08 -2.85 -4.98
C ASN A 219 21.73 -2.15 -5.26
N LEU A 220 21.76 -0.95 -5.86
CA LEU A 220 20.62 -0.10 -6.18
C LEU A 220 20.52 0.20 -7.68
N ALA A 221 21.25 -0.56 -8.51
CA ALA A 221 21.35 -0.32 -9.96
C ALA A 221 20.01 -0.40 -10.72
N THR A 222 18.96 -0.95 -10.11
CA THR A 222 17.61 -1.08 -10.67
C THR A 222 16.62 -0.05 -10.12
N GLY A 223 17.00 0.72 -9.10
CA GLY A 223 16.21 1.80 -8.55
C GLY A 223 16.56 3.13 -9.20
N HIS A 224 15.58 4.03 -9.28
CA HIS A 224 15.75 5.39 -9.80
C HIS A 224 15.83 6.40 -8.68
N TRP A 225 16.59 7.49 -8.90
CA TRP A 225 16.55 8.65 -8.04
C TRP A 225 15.19 9.31 -8.14
N ILE A 226 14.44 9.28 -7.04
CA ILE A 226 13.12 9.85 -6.95
C ILE A 226 13.08 11.05 -6.00
N VAL A 227 12.18 11.98 -6.34
CA VAL A 227 11.94 13.22 -5.61
C VAL A 227 10.43 13.52 -5.58
N ASN A 228 10.04 14.59 -4.89
CA ASN A 228 8.71 15.16 -5.06
C ASN A 228 8.54 15.80 -6.47
N GLN A 229 7.30 16.07 -6.89
CA GLN A 229 7.01 16.58 -8.24
C GLN A 229 7.71 17.88 -8.63
N ASN A 230 8.12 18.70 -7.65
CA ASN A 230 8.75 19.98 -7.95
C ASN A 230 10.20 19.82 -8.43
N ASN A 231 10.83 18.66 -8.20
CA ASN A 231 12.23 18.34 -8.56
C ASN A 231 13.14 19.58 -8.45
N CYS A 232 13.19 20.17 -7.25
CA CYS A 232 13.97 21.38 -7.08
C CYS A 232 15.45 21.04 -7.30
N GLY A 233 16.11 21.76 -8.21
CA GLY A 233 17.52 21.53 -8.50
C GLY A 233 18.48 22.20 -7.51
N ASP A 234 17.96 23.07 -6.66
CA ASP A 234 18.70 23.76 -5.59
C ASP A 234 17.71 24.23 -4.52
N CYS A 235 17.38 23.37 -3.57
CA CYS A 235 16.55 23.78 -2.43
C CYS A 235 16.78 22.98 -1.15
N ALA A 236 16.78 23.69 -0.02
CA ALA A 236 16.69 23.09 1.29
C ALA A 236 15.24 22.60 1.53
N VAL A 237 15.00 21.29 1.49
CA VAL A 237 13.64 20.75 1.59
C VAL A 237 13.62 19.36 2.21
N ASP A 238 12.62 19.13 3.06
CA ASP A 238 12.25 17.79 3.50
C ASP A 238 11.33 17.15 2.44
N PHE A 239 11.61 15.91 2.06
CA PHE A 239 10.72 15.12 1.24
C PHE A 239 10.31 13.83 1.94
N TYR A 240 9.00 13.61 1.99
CA TYR A 240 8.34 12.47 2.61
C TYR A 240 7.95 11.51 1.51
N CYS A 241 8.62 10.36 1.43
CA CYS A 241 8.37 9.34 0.43
C CYS A 241 7.82 8.06 1.06
N ARG A 242 6.76 7.53 0.48
CA ARG A 242 6.05 6.34 0.97
C ARG A 242 5.87 5.33 -0.15
N LYS A 243 6.13 4.07 0.17
CA LYS A 243 5.77 2.92 -0.66
C LYS A 243 4.77 2.06 0.08
N ASN A 244 3.54 2.10 -0.40
CA ASN A 244 2.52 1.15 0.01
C ASN A 244 2.68 -0.15 -0.79
N LEU A 245 2.96 -1.25 -0.10
CA LEU A 245 3.09 -2.60 -0.66
C LEU A 245 1.88 -3.46 -0.34
N THR A 246 1.15 -3.04 0.68
CA THR A 246 -0.22 -3.39 0.85
C THR A 246 -1.01 -2.83 -0.34
N GLU A 247 -1.47 -3.71 -1.23
CA GLU A 247 -2.62 -3.42 -2.10
C GLU A 247 -3.82 -3.18 -1.17
N LEU A 248 -3.88 -2.00 -0.56
CA LEU A 248 -4.89 -1.64 0.42
C LEU A 248 -5.79 -0.59 -0.15
N VAL A 249 -7.06 -0.82 0.13
CA VAL A 249 -8.07 0.20 0.00
C VAL A 249 -8.90 0.22 1.26
N ALA A 250 -9.16 1.44 1.68
CA ALA A 250 -9.81 1.75 2.92
C ALA A 250 -11.33 1.54 2.86
N VAL A 251 -11.88 0.83 3.85
CA VAL A 251 -13.24 1.05 4.37
C VAL A 251 -13.22 0.94 5.91
N LYS A 252 -14.10 1.71 6.56
CA LYS A 252 -14.13 2.12 7.97
C LYS A 252 -14.68 1.06 8.94
N ASN A 253 -14.14 1.13 10.17
CA ASN A 253 -14.66 0.70 11.48
C ASN A 253 -15.10 -0.76 11.67
N CYS A 254 -14.26 -1.54 12.35
CA CYS A 254 -14.70 -2.77 13.01
C CYS A 254 -15.55 -2.41 14.25
N GLN A 255 -16.85 -2.69 14.23
CA GLN A 255 -17.60 -2.83 15.49
C GLN A 255 -17.37 -4.24 16.03
N ASN A 256 -16.94 -4.30 17.30
CA ASN A 256 -17.01 -5.54 18.06
C ASN A 256 -18.49 -5.86 18.27
N ASN A 257 -18.97 -6.97 17.71
CA ASN A 257 -19.92 -7.92 18.32
C ASN A 257 -20.12 -9.13 17.41
#